data_AF-A0A2A3DL27-F1
#
_entry.id   AF-A0A2A3DL27-F1
#
_cell.length_a   1.000
_cell.length_b   1.000
_cell.length_c   1.000
_cell.angle_alpha   90.00
_cell.angle_beta   90.00
_cell.angle_gamma   90.00
#
_symmetry.space_group_name_H-M   'P 1'
#
loop_
_entity.id
_entity.type
_entity.pdbx_description
1 polymer ?
#
loop_
_entity_poly.entity_id
_entity_poly.type
_entity_poly.pdbx_seq_one_letter_code
_entity_poly.pdbx_strand_id
1 'polypeptide(L)' 'MRIAVSVLFLLAQMTASVALAQTAAEREACQADYEKFCKGVQPGGGRIIKCLNDHLSDLAPQCQKVVKENTPQ' A
#
# COMPACT_ATOMS: atom_id res chain seq x y z
N MET A 1 15.98 -9.02 41.36
CA MET A 1 16.23 -8.01 40.29
C MET A 1 16.18 -8.59 38.87
N ARG A 2 16.67 -9.81 38.61
CA ARG A 2 16.62 -10.45 37.26
C ARG A 2 15.19 -10.81 36.80
N ILE A 3 14.33 -11.24 37.73
CA ILE A 3 12.94 -11.66 37.45
C ILE A 3 12.04 -10.45 37.08
N ALA A 4 12.24 -9.30 37.71
CA ALA A 4 11.46 -8.08 37.42
C ALA A 4 11.77 -7.50 36.03
N VAL A 5 13.01 -7.66 35.55
CA VAL A 5 13.43 -7.25 34.21
C VAL A 5 12.78 -8.13 33.14
N SER A 6 12.57 -9.42 33.42
CA SER A 6 11.91 -10.36 32.49
C SER A 6 10.41 -10.07 32.29
N VAL A 7 9.71 -9.59 33.34
CA VAL A 7 8.28 -9.28 33.25
C VAL A 7 8.00 -7.95 32.54
N LEU A 8 8.88 -6.96 32.69
CA LEU A 8 8.77 -5.69 31.95
C LEU A 8 8.99 -5.86 30.44
N PHE A 9 9.84 -6.81 30.03
CA PHE A 9 10.20 -7.00 28.63
C PHE A 9 9.13 -7.75 27.81
N LEU A 10 8.25 -8.50 28.47
CA LEU A 10 7.17 -9.27 27.83
C LEU A 10 5.96 -8.40 27.42
N LEU A 11 5.78 -7.22 28.02
CA LEU A 11 4.65 -6.33 27.72
C LEU A 11 4.92 -5.37 26.53
N ALA A 12 6.13 -5.36 25.99
CA ALA A 12 6.56 -4.38 24.98
C ALA A 12 6.52 -4.89 23.51
N GLN A 13 6.10 -6.13 23.26
CA GLN A 13 6.22 -6.76 21.93
C GLN A 13 4.92 -6.78 21.10
N MET A 14 3.88 -6.03 21.48
CA MET A 14 2.68 -5.81 20.65
C MET A 14 2.84 -4.60 19.72
N THR A 15 3.90 -4.53 18.92
CA THR A 15 3.87 -3.64 17.76
C THR A 15 3.23 -4.42 16.62
N ALA A 16 1.94 -4.18 16.42
CA ALA A 16 1.15 -4.79 15.36
C ALA A 16 1.92 -4.73 14.03
N SER A 17 2.20 -5.90 13.46
CA SER A 17 2.78 -6.05 12.12
C SER A 17 1.77 -5.54 11.11
N VAL A 18 1.74 -4.24 10.86
CA VAL A 18 0.92 -3.67 9.78
C VAL A 18 1.63 -3.98 8.46
N ALA A 19 1.46 -5.21 7.97
CA ALA A 19 1.68 -5.51 6.58
C ALA A 19 0.56 -4.82 5.78
N LEU A 20 0.74 -3.55 5.42
CA LEU A 20 -0.18 -2.81 4.55
C LEU A 20 -0.07 -3.35 3.11
N ALA A 21 -0.62 -4.54 2.89
CA ALA A 21 -1.05 -4.91 1.55
C ALA A 21 -2.23 -4.01 1.22
N GLN A 22 -2.02 -3.07 0.29
CA GLN A 22 -3.02 -2.21 -0.37
C GLN A 22 -4.47 -2.46 0.09
N THR A 23 -5.00 -1.53 0.86
CA THR A 23 -6.37 -1.56 1.39
C THR A 23 -7.40 -1.67 0.26
N ALA A 24 -8.59 -2.21 0.56
CA ALA A 24 -9.69 -2.24 -0.40
C ALA A 24 -10.04 -0.83 -0.91
N ALA A 25 -9.94 0.17 -0.03
CA ALA A 25 -10.17 1.58 -0.35
C ALA A 25 -9.16 2.13 -1.37
N GLU A 26 -7.87 1.77 -1.27
CA GLU A 26 -6.86 2.17 -2.26
C GLU A 26 -7.14 1.58 -3.65
N ARG A 27 -7.60 0.33 -3.70
CA ARG A 27 -7.98 -0.31 -4.97
C ARG A 27 -9.21 0.36 -5.58
N GLU A 28 -10.23 0.64 -4.77
CA GLU A 28 -11.45 1.31 -5.21
C GLU A 28 -11.14 2.72 -5.74
N ALA A 29 -10.29 3.47 -5.05
CA ALA A 29 -9.85 4.80 -5.47
C ALA A 29 -9.22 4.80 -6.88
N CYS A 30 -8.57 3.71 -7.26
CA CYS A 30 -7.90 3.56 -8.55
C CYS A 30 -8.67 2.72 -9.58
N GLN A 31 -9.85 2.19 -9.25
CA GLN A 31 -10.51 1.20 -10.12
C GLN A 31 -10.85 1.77 -11.51
N ALA A 32 -11.47 2.94 -11.57
CA ALA A 32 -11.84 3.58 -12.83
C ALA A 32 -10.61 3.91 -13.69
N ASP A 33 -9.53 4.39 -13.06
CA ASP A 33 -8.28 4.69 -13.75
C ASP A 33 -7.59 3.41 -14.23
N TYR A 34 -7.59 2.35 -13.42
CA TYR A 34 -7.09 1.04 -13.82
C TYR A 34 -7.85 0.49 -15.03
N GLU A 35 -9.17 0.54 -15.04
CA GLU A 35 -10.00 0.08 -16.15
C GLU A 35 -9.76 0.89 -17.43
N LYS A 36 -9.44 2.18 -17.30
CA LYS A 36 -9.18 3.10 -18.41
C LYS A 36 -7.79 2.93 -19.00
N PHE A 37 -6.75 2.84 -18.17
CA PHE A 37 -5.36 2.92 -18.60
C PHE A 37 -4.61 1.59 -18.54
N CYS A 38 -4.94 0.75 -17.57
CA CYS A 38 -4.13 -0.42 -17.19
C CYS A 38 -4.89 -1.75 -17.37
N LYS A 39 -5.99 -1.76 -18.12
CA LYS A 39 -6.78 -2.96 -18.37
C LYS A 39 -5.92 -4.04 -19.05
N GLY A 40 -5.79 -5.19 -18.39
CA GLY A 40 -4.98 -6.31 -18.88
C GLY A 40 -3.58 -6.40 -18.28
N VAL A 41 -3.19 -5.44 -17.43
CA VAL A 41 -1.97 -5.58 -16.62
C VAL A 41 -2.15 -6.70 -15.61
N GLN A 42 -1.27 -7.69 -15.67
CA GLN A 42 -1.34 -8.84 -14.78
C GLN A 42 -1.05 -8.41 -13.33
N PRO A 43 -1.93 -8.73 -12.34
CA PRO A 43 -1.71 -8.38 -10.94
C PRO A 43 -0.43 -8.97 -10.35
N GLY A 44 0.12 -8.31 -9.32
CA GLY A 44 1.31 -8.77 -8.58
C GLY A 44 2.60 -8.02 -8.96
N GLY A 45 3.59 -8.07 -8.06
CA GLY A 45 4.93 -7.49 -8.27
C GLY A 45 4.94 -5.97 -8.53
N GLY A 46 3.94 -5.23 -8.06
CA GLY A 46 3.85 -3.78 -8.26
C GLY A 46 3.51 -3.33 -9.69
N ARG A 47 3.23 -4.26 -10.63
CA ARG A 47 2.98 -3.92 -12.04
C ARG A 47 1.85 -2.93 -12.26
N ILE A 48 0.75 -3.08 -11.50
CA ILE A 48 -0.40 -2.18 -11.61
C ILE A 48 -0.05 -0.78 -11.14
N ILE A 49 0.63 -0.65 -9.99
CA ILE A 49 1.11 0.64 -9.49
C ILE A 49 2.06 1.30 -10.48
N LYS A 50 2.98 0.53 -11.08
CA LYS A 50 3.85 1.06 -12.14
C LYS A 50 3.05 1.59 -13.33
N CYS A 51 2.09 0.82 -13.84
CA CYS A 51 1.26 1.27 -14.95
C CYS A 51 0.51 2.56 -14.61
N LEU A 52 -0.13 2.62 -13.44
CA LEU A 52 -0.83 3.82 -12.99
C LEU A 52 0.14 5.01 -12.86
N ASN A 53 1.36 4.80 -12.34
CA ASN A 53 2.38 5.83 -12.24
C ASN A 53 2.83 6.39 -13.59
N ASP A 54 2.89 5.56 -14.64
CA ASP A 54 3.20 6.01 -16.00
C ASP A 54 2.10 6.95 -16.57
N HIS A 55 0.90 6.94 -15.96
CA HIS A 55 -0.25 7.80 -16.28
C HIS A 55 -0.58 8.81 -15.17
N LEU A 56 0.34 9.09 -14.24
CA LEU A 56 0.05 9.79 -12.98
C LEU A 56 -0.69 11.13 -13.14
N SER A 57 -0.40 11.91 -14.18
CA SER A 57 -1.06 13.19 -14.45
C SER A 57 -2.53 13.06 -14.88
N ASP A 58 -2.89 11.91 -15.45
CA ASP A 58 -4.20 11.65 -16.06
C ASP A 58 -5.15 10.91 -15.11
N LEU A 59 -4.64 10.42 -13.98
CA LEU A 59 -5.42 9.72 -12.96
C LEU A 59 -6.31 10.68 -12.18
N ALA A 60 -7.39 10.16 -11.60
CA ALA A 60 -8.19 10.90 -10.65
C ALA A 60 -7.38 11.25 -9.38
N PRO A 61 -7.66 12.39 -8.71
CA PRO A 61 -6.86 12.86 -7.57
C PRO A 61 -6.69 11.82 -6.45
N GLN A 62 -7.74 11.04 -6.18
CA GLN A 62 -7.70 9.98 -5.19
C GLN A 62 -6.74 8.85 -5.59
N CYS A 63 -6.67 8.48 -6.87
CA CYS A 63 -5.74 7.45 -7.31
C CYS A 63 -4.30 7.99 -7.37
N GLN A 64 -4.10 9.25 -7.76
CA GLN A 64 -2.78 9.88 -7.70
C GLN A 64 -2.16 9.82 -6.30
N LYS A 65 -2.97 10.05 -5.25
CA LYS A 65 -2.52 9.95 -3.87
C LYS A 65 -2.02 8.53 -3.57
N VAL A 66 -2.82 7.52 -3.90
CA VAL A 66 -2.47 6.11 -3.70
C VAL A 66 -1.17 5.75 -4.42
N VAL A 67 -1.04 6.13 -5.69
CA VAL A 67 0.16 5.82 -6.50
C VAL A 67 1.40 6.49 -5.91
N LYS A 68 1.31 7.75 -5.50
CA LYS A 68 2.44 8.48 -4.86
C LYS A 68 2.86 7.86 -3.53
N GLU A 69 1.92 7.32 -2.76
CA GLU A 69 2.19 6.66 -1.47
C GLU A 69 2.77 5.24 -1.64
N ASN A 70 2.58 4.62 -2.80
CA ASN A 70 2.91 3.21 -3.04
C ASN A 70 3.97 2.98 -4.14
N THR A 71 4.52 4.03 -4.73
CA THR A 71 5.62 3.93 -5.70
C THR A 71 6.95 4.23 -5.01
N PRO A 72 7.95 3.33 -5.05
CA PRO A 72 9.29 3.66 -4.60
C PRO A 72 9.88 4.73 -5.53
N GLN A 73 10.29 5.86 -4.95
CA GLN A 73 11.04 6.92 -5.64
C GLN A 73 12.41 6.40 -6.08
#